data_AF-A0A6A6M4R8-F1
#
_entry.id   AF-A0A6A6M4R8-F1
#
_cell.length_a   1.000
_cell.length_b   1.000
_cell.length_c   1.000
_cell.angle_alpha   90.00
_cell.angle_beta   90.00
_cell.angle_gamma   90.00
#
_symmetry.space_group_name_H-M   'P 1'
#
loop_
_entity.id
_entity.type
_entity.pdbx_description
1 polymer ?
#
loop_
_entity_poly.entity_id
_entity_poly.type
_entity_poly.pdbx_seq_one_letter_code
_entity_poly.pdbx_strand_id
1 'polypeptide(L)'
;MCPGLTSPGGALDVQVEADTPVAIMAEGKQHALAIGFTKMSAKDMQGIDLKAGGKSKKTKRTAPKSDDIYLKLLVKLYRFLVRRTGSKFNAVILKRLFMSKVNKPPLSLSRLITFMKGKVPELKVTALRFTETARARIEKAGGECLTFDQLALRAPLGQNTVLLRGPKNAREAVKHFGPAPGVPHSHTKPYVRSKGRKFERARGRRNSRGFRV
;
A
#
# COMPACT_ATOMS: atom_id res chain seq x y z
N MET A 1 -13.49 -3.77 -27.42
CA MET A 1 -14.92 -3.86 -27.08
C MET A 1 -15.68 -3.03 -28.09
N CYS A 2 -16.69 -3.58 -28.76
CA CYS A 2 -17.63 -2.83 -29.61
C CYS A 2 -18.76 -2.31 -28.71
N PRO A 3 -18.74 -1.04 -28.25
CA PRO A 3 -19.62 -0.58 -27.18
C PRO A 3 -21.11 -0.71 -27.51
N GLY A 4 -21.46 -0.65 -28.79
CA GLY A 4 -22.84 -0.70 -29.30
C GLY A 4 -23.53 -2.08 -29.26
N LEU A 5 -22.77 -3.18 -29.18
CA LEU A 5 -23.34 -4.54 -29.09
C LEU A 5 -23.59 -4.99 -27.64
N THR A 6 -22.96 -4.32 -26.68
CA THR A 6 -23.08 -4.59 -25.24
C THR A 6 -24.01 -3.60 -24.52
N SER A 7 -24.55 -2.61 -25.25
CA SER A 7 -25.51 -1.63 -24.74
C SER A 7 -26.95 -2.18 -24.75
N PRO A 8 -27.83 -1.73 -23.83
CA PRO A 8 -29.23 -2.15 -23.81
C PRO A 8 -29.91 -1.93 -25.17
N GLY A 9 -30.52 -2.96 -25.74
CA GLY A 9 -31.23 -2.91 -27.04
C GLY A 9 -30.37 -3.21 -28.28
N GLY A 10 -29.05 -3.33 -28.14
CA GLY A 10 -28.18 -3.81 -29.22
C GLY A 10 -28.17 -5.33 -29.28
N ALA A 11 -28.71 -5.93 -30.34
CA ALA A 11 -28.67 -7.36 -30.60
C ALA A 11 -28.02 -7.62 -31.97
N LEU A 12 -27.33 -8.76 -32.08
CA LEU A 12 -26.80 -9.26 -33.34
C LEU A 12 -27.28 -10.70 -33.49
N ASP A 13 -28.13 -10.93 -34.48
CA ASP A 13 -28.79 -12.21 -34.67
C ASP A 13 -27.77 -13.27 -35.15
N VAL A 14 -27.68 -14.32 -34.34
CA VAL A 14 -27.02 -15.64 -34.48
C VAL A 14 -25.86 -15.79 -35.49
N GLN A 15 -24.67 -16.08 -34.94
CA GLN A 15 -23.50 -16.73 -35.59
C GLN A 15 -23.01 -16.08 -36.90
N VAL A 16 -22.71 -14.78 -36.86
CA VAL A 16 -21.95 -14.13 -37.91
C VAL A 16 -20.45 -14.39 -37.70
N GLU A 17 -19.76 -14.93 -38.70
CA GLU A 17 -18.30 -15.15 -38.68
C GLU A 17 -17.53 -13.85 -38.96
N ALA A 18 -16.19 -13.89 -38.87
CA ALA A 18 -15.37 -12.74 -39.27
C ALA A 18 -15.52 -12.43 -40.77
N ASP A 19 -15.34 -11.16 -41.15
CA ASP A 19 -15.39 -10.63 -42.51
C ASP A 19 -16.72 -10.86 -43.27
N THR A 20 -17.82 -10.99 -42.53
CA THR A 20 -19.17 -11.16 -43.10
C THR A 20 -19.87 -9.79 -43.21
N PRO A 21 -20.59 -9.51 -44.32
CA PRO A 21 -21.36 -8.27 -44.45
C PRO A 21 -22.57 -8.27 -43.51
N VAL A 22 -22.79 -7.16 -42.81
CA VAL A 22 -23.87 -6.96 -41.85
C VAL A 22 -24.53 -5.61 -42.08
N ALA A 23 -25.86 -5.58 -42.00
CA ALA A 23 -26.65 -4.36 -42.03
C ALA A 23 -26.95 -3.87 -40.60
N ILE A 24 -26.78 -2.57 -40.35
CA ILE A 24 -27.09 -1.92 -39.08
C ILE A 24 -28.51 -1.37 -39.16
N MET A 25 -29.44 -2.01 -38.44
CA MET A 25 -30.84 -1.60 -38.33
C MET A 25 -31.04 -0.80 -37.05
N ALA A 26 -31.92 0.22 -37.08
CA ALA A 26 -32.43 0.85 -35.86
C ALA A 26 -33.87 0.41 -35.61
N GLU A 27 -34.22 0.26 -34.34
CA GLU A 27 -35.56 -0.14 -33.91
C GLU A 27 -36.63 0.78 -34.52
N GLY A 28 -37.64 0.18 -35.17
CA GLY A 28 -38.74 0.90 -35.81
C GLY A 28 -38.45 1.49 -37.19
N LYS A 29 -37.27 1.26 -37.80
CA LYS A 29 -36.97 1.72 -39.17
C LYS A 29 -37.05 0.57 -40.19
N GLN A 30 -37.68 0.85 -41.34
CA GLN A 30 -37.79 -0.12 -42.45
C GLN A 30 -36.48 -0.29 -43.24
N HIS A 31 -35.57 0.69 -43.20
CA HIS A 31 -34.33 0.68 -43.97
C HIS A 31 -33.10 0.63 -43.06
N ALA A 32 -32.05 -0.03 -43.53
CA ALA A 32 -30.75 -0.07 -42.86
C ALA A 32 -30.13 1.33 -42.82
N LEU A 33 -29.53 1.67 -41.67
CA LEU A 33 -28.81 2.93 -41.50
C LEU A 33 -27.39 2.88 -42.04
N ALA A 34 -26.79 1.69 -42.05
CA ALA A 34 -25.45 1.46 -42.58
C ALA A 34 -25.26 -0.01 -42.94
N ILE A 35 -24.27 -0.30 -43.79
CA ILE A 35 -23.80 -1.65 -44.11
C ILE A 35 -22.29 -1.67 -43.87
N GLY A 36 -21.76 -2.75 -43.29
CA GLY A 36 -20.33 -2.93 -43.04
C GLY A 36 -19.94 -4.38 -42.89
N PHE A 37 -18.64 -4.66 -42.71
CA PHE A 37 -18.12 -6.02 -42.49
C PHE A 37 -17.74 -6.23 -41.01
N THR A 38 -17.95 -7.45 -40.49
CA THR A 38 -17.49 -7.84 -39.16
C THR A 38 -15.98 -8.02 -39.12
N LYS A 39 -15.30 -7.52 -38.09
CA LYS A 39 -13.86 -7.75 -37.90
C LYS A 39 -13.54 -9.02 -37.10
N MET A 40 -14.52 -9.54 -36.36
CA MET A 40 -14.43 -10.73 -35.49
C MET A 40 -15.77 -11.45 -35.50
N SER A 41 -15.81 -12.72 -35.07
CA SER A 41 -17.07 -13.46 -34.98
C SER A 41 -18.03 -12.83 -33.95
N ALA A 42 -19.34 -13.02 -34.14
CA ALA A 42 -20.38 -12.60 -33.21
C ALA A 42 -20.18 -13.17 -31.80
N LYS A 43 -19.68 -14.40 -31.72
CA LYS A 43 -19.37 -15.11 -30.46
C LYS A 43 -18.21 -14.45 -29.73
N ASP A 44 -17.16 -14.05 -30.45
CA ASP A 44 -16.00 -13.37 -29.86
C ASP A 44 -16.32 -11.90 -29.51
N MET A 45 -17.24 -11.26 -30.22
CA MET A 45 -17.75 -9.93 -29.86
C MET A 45 -18.61 -9.95 -28.60
N GLN A 46 -19.38 -11.03 -28.36
CA GLN A 46 -20.18 -11.23 -27.15
C GLN A 46 -19.35 -11.69 -25.95
N GLY A 47 -18.22 -12.37 -26.19
CA GLY A 47 -17.30 -12.79 -25.14
C GLY A 47 -16.72 -11.61 -24.38
N ILE A 48 -16.91 -11.55 -23.06
CA ILE A 48 -16.23 -10.54 -22.25
C ILE A 48 -14.78 -10.98 -22.06
N ASP A 49 -13.87 -10.44 -22.89
CA ASP A 49 -12.43 -10.62 -22.72
C ASP A 49 -11.96 -9.91 -21.45
N LEU A 50 -12.09 -10.61 -20.33
CA LEU A 50 -11.73 -10.12 -19.01
C LEU A 50 -10.46 -10.78 -18.54
N LYS A 51 -9.41 -9.98 -18.36
CA LYS A 51 -8.23 -10.40 -17.60
C LYS A 51 -8.66 -10.86 -16.20
N ALA A 52 -8.43 -12.15 -15.91
CA ALA A 52 -8.84 -12.82 -14.67
C ALA A 52 -10.34 -12.70 -14.33
N GLY A 53 -11.22 -12.69 -15.34
CA GLY A 53 -12.67 -12.69 -15.14
C GLY A 53 -13.20 -11.41 -14.48
N GLY A 54 -12.48 -10.29 -14.61
CA GLY A 54 -12.90 -8.96 -14.13
C GLY A 54 -12.77 -8.78 -12.61
N LYS A 55 -12.28 -9.81 -11.89
CA LYS A 55 -12.15 -9.77 -10.44
C LYS A 55 -10.90 -8.99 -10.03
N SER A 56 -11.11 -7.81 -9.43
CA SER A 56 -10.03 -7.03 -8.83
C SER A 56 -9.91 -7.31 -7.32
N LYS A 57 -8.85 -8.03 -6.93
CA LYS A 57 -8.56 -8.27 -5.50
C LYS A 57 -7.92 -7.04 -4.86
N LYS A 58 -8.51 -6.55 -3.78
CA LYS A 58 -7.88 -5.50 -2.95
C LYS A 58 -6.88 -6.15 -1.99
N THR A 59 -5.60 -5.84 -2.16
CA THR A 59 -4.51 -6.38 -1.33
C THR A 59 -4.34 -5.67 0.01
N LYS A 60 -4.93 -4.48 0.17
CA LYS A 60 -4.83 -3.65 1.38
C LYS A 60 -5.85 -4.07 2.45
N ARG A 61 -5.44 -3.98 3.72
CA ARG A 61 -6.33 -4.20 4.87
C ARG A 61 -7.43 -3.15 4.95
N THR A 62 -8.64 -3.60 5.30
CA THR A 62 -9.83 -2.77 5.53
C THR A 62 -10.14 -2.53 7.01
N ALA A 63 -9.55 -3.35 7.89
CA ALA A 63 -9.69 -3.29 9.34
C ALA A 63 -8.38 -3.72 10.03
N PRO A 64 -8.14 -3.33 11.30
CA PRO A 64 -7.01 -3.86 12.06
C PRO A 64 -7.25 -5.34 12.39
N LYS A 65 -6.19 -6.15 12.39
CA LYS A 65 -6.23 -7.56 12.86
C LYS A 65 -6.23 -7.67 14.39
N SER A 66 -5.92 -6.58 15.10
CA SER A 66 -5.73 -6.57 16.55
C SER A 66 -7.07 -6.64 17.29
N ASP A 67 -7.07 -7.30 18.46
CA ASP A 67 -8.25 -7.35 19.34
C ASP A 67 -8.32 -6.22 20.37
N ASP A 68 -7.27 -5.42 20.47
CA ASP A 68 -7.21 -4.22 21.30
C ASP A 68 -8.42 -3.28 21.07
N ILE A 69 -9.20 -3.09 22.13
CA ILE A 69 -10.43 -2.30 22.16
C ILE A 69 -10.11 -0.83 21.85
N TYR A 70 -9.04 -0.27 22.41
CA TYR A 70 -8.66 1.13 22.21
C TYR A 70 -8.31 1.40 20.74
N LEU A 71 -7.57 0.49 20.11
CA LEU A 71 -7.27 0.59 18.68
C LEU A 71 -8.54 0.51 17.82
N LYS A 72 -9.50 -0.36 18.18
CA LYS A 72 -10.78 -0.48 17.47
C LYS A 72 -11.61 0.82 17.60
N LEU A 73 -11.66 1.43 18.78
CA LEU A 73 -12.33 2.72 19.00
C LEU A 73 -11.67 3.86 18.22
N LEU A 74 -10.34 3.94 18.24
CA LEU A 74 -9.60 4.95 17.50
C LEU A 74 -9.82 4.82 15.98
N VAL A 75 -9.88 3.59 15.47
CA VAL A 75 -10.24 3.32 14.07
C VAL A 75 -11.65 3.82 13.74
N LYS A 76 -12.64 3.59 14.62
CA LYS A 76 -14.01 4.09 14.41
C LYS A 76 -14.02 5.61 14.31
N LEU A 77 -13.31 6.29 15.21
CA LEU A 77 -13.15 7.74 15.21
C LEU A 77 -12.52 8.26 13.90
N TYR A 78 -11.36 7.75 13.50
CA TYR A 78 -10.72 8.20 12.26
C TYR A 78 -11.50 7.80 10.99
N ARG A 79 -12.26 6.71 11.01
CA ARG A 79 -13.16 6.33 9.91
C ARG A 79 -14.32 7.30 9.77
N PHE A 80 -14.88 7.77 10.89
CA PHE A 80 -15.87 8.85 10.89
C PHE A 80 -15.26 10.15 10.34
N LEU A 81 -14.10 10.57 10.84
CA LEU A 81 -13.42 11.79 10.37
C LEU A 81 -13.11 11.76 8.88
N VAL A 82 -12.58 10.65 8.34
CA VAL A 82 -12.29 10.52 6.90
C VAL A 82 -13.55 10.71 6.07
N ARG A 83 -14.68 10.12 6.48
CA ARG A 83 -15.94 10.22 5.76
C ARG A 83 -16.54 11.63 5.80
N ARG A 84 -16.39 12.34 6.93
CA ARG A 84 -17.02 13.66 7.13
C ARG A 84 -16.16 14.84 6.64
N THR A 85 -14.84 14.72 6.72
CA THR A 85 -13.92 15.84 6.44
C THR A 85 -13.28 15.78 5.05
N GLY A 86 -13.15 14.59 4.45
CA GLY A 86 -12.42 14.42 3.20
C GLY A 86 -10.90 14.66 3.29
N SER A 87 -10.34 14.93 4.49
CA SER A 87 -8.91 15.22 4.65
C SER A 87 -8.03 14.01 4.33
N LYS A 88 -7.06 14.20 3.43
CA LYS A 88 -6.06 13.18 3.07
C LYS A 88 -5.22 12.75 4.27
N PHE A 89 -4.98 13.65 5.22
CA PHE A 89 -4.25 13.38 6.46
C PHE A 89 -4.91 12.25 7.28
N ASN A 90 -6.21 12.37 7.53
CA ASN A 90 -6.99 11.37 8.26
C ASN A 90 -7.02 10.02 7.52
N ALA A 91 -7.09 10.04 6.18
CA ALA A 91 -7.08 8.82 5.38
C ALA A 91 -5.74 8.07 5.53
N VAL A 92 -4.62 8.80 5.64
CA VAL A 92 -3.30 8.22 5.89
C VAL A 92 -3.21 7.66 7.31
N ILE A 93 -3.71 8.37 8.33
CA ILE A 93 -3.73 7.86 9.72
C ILE A 93 -4.54 6.56 9.80
N LEU A 94 -5.77 6.54 9.27
CA LEU A 94 -6.62 5.36 9.27
C LEU A 94 -5.92 4.15 8.64
N LYS A 95 -5.26 4.36 7.49
CA LYS A 95 -4.46 3.31 6.84
C LYS A 95 -3.29 2.84 7.71
N ARG A 96 -2.64 3.74 8.46
CA ARG A 96 -1.53 3.41 9.37
C ARG A 96 -2.00 2.66 10.62
N LEU A 97 -3.21 2.92 11.13
CA LEU A 97 -3.78 2.17 12.26
C LEU A 97 -3.97 0.67 11.91
N PHE A 98 -4.34 0.36 10.67
CA PHE A 98 -4.51 -1.03 10.18
C PHE A 98 -3.20 -1.80 9.98
N MET A 99 -2.07 -1.10 9.95
CA MET A 99 -0.76 -1.72 9.70
C MET A 99 -0.37 -2.70 10.82
N SER A 100 0.33 -3.76 10.44
CA SER A 100 0.95 -4.69 11.39
C SER A 100 2.10 -4.03 12.16
N LYS A 101 2.48 -4.61 13.31
CA LYS A 101 3.59 -4.11 14.16
C LYS A 101 4.88 -3.89 13.37
N VAL A 102 5.25 -4.83 12.49
CA VAL A 102 6.42 -4.73 11.60
C VAL A 102 6.40 -3.48 10.71
N ASN A 103 5.20 -3.07 10.26
CA ASN A 103 5.03 -1.89 9.41
C ASN A 103 4.83 -0.59 10.22
N LYS A 104 4.80 -0.69 11.55
CA LYS A 104 4.77 0.41 12.52
C LYS A 104 6.07 0.42 13.33
N PRO A 105 7.23 0.65 12.68
CA PRO A 105 8.52 0.67 13.37
C PRO A 105 8.57 1.83 14.38
N PRO A 106 9.28 1.67 15.50
CA PRO A 106 9.49 2.75 16.45
C PRO A 106 10.26 3.90 15.80
N LEU A 107 9.98 5.12 16.24
CA LEU A 107 10.71 6.33 15.86
C LEU A 107 11.47 6.83 17.09
N SER A 108 12.78 7.06 16.95
CA SER A 108 13.60 7.59 18.04
C SER A 108 13.46 9.11 18.18
N LEU A 109 13.64 9.61 19.40
CA LEU A 109 13.62 11.06 19.68
C LEU A 109 14.68 11.80 18.87
N SER A 110 15.89 11.26 18.76
CA SER A 110 16.96 11.86 17.94
C SER A 110 16.55 12.05 16.49
N ARG A 111 15.87 11.05 15.91
CA ARG A 111 15.40 11.14 14.52
C ARG A 111 14.25 12.14 14.37
N LEU A 112 13.39 12.25 15.37
CA LEU A 112 12.35 13.28 15.42
C LEU A 112 12.97 14.68 15.43
N ILE A 113 13.97 14.93 16.28
CA ILE A 113 14.68 16.21 16.39
C ILE A 113 15.34 16.59 15.06
N THR A 114 15.93 15.62 14.33
CA THR A 114 16.49 15.87 13.00
C THR A 114 15.44 16.38 12.01
N PHE A 115 14.22 15.83 12.03
CA PHE A 115 13.13 16.30 11.17
C PHE A 115 12.63 17.69 11.55
N MET A 116 12.76 18.08 12.83
CA MET A 116 12.30 19.37 13.36
C MET A 116 13.41 20.43 13.43
N LYS A 117 14.53 20.21 12.74
CA LYS A 117 15.66 21.16 12.60
C LYS A 117 16.22 21.67 13.93
N GLY A 118 16.44 20.78 14.89
CA GLY A 118 17.41 20.99 15.98
C GLY A 118 16.98 21.82 17.19
N LYS A 119 15.75 22.37 17.23
CA LYS A 119 15.23 22.96 18.47
C LYS A 119 14.42 21.92 19.24
N VAL A 120 14.89 21.62 20.45
CA VAL A 120 14.27 20.67 21.38
C VAL A 120 13.16 21.29 22.26
N PRO A 121 13.13 22.60 22.62
CA PRO A 121 12.12 23.03 23.57
C PRO A 121 10.74 23.10 22.89
N GLU A 122 9.75 22.51 23.55
CA GLU A 122 8.30 22.58 23.25
C GLU A 122 7.75 21.72 22.10
N LEU A 123 8.26 20.49 21.96
CA LEU A 123 7.71 19.54 20.99
C LEU A 123 6.34 18.99 21.43
N LYS A 124 5.30 19.23 20.64
CA LYS A 124 4.00 18.54 20.74
C LYS A 124 4.02 17.29 19.87
N VAL A 125 4.14 16.13 20.51
CA VAL A 125 4.28 14.83 19.81
C VAL A 125 3.02 14.01 20.01
N THR A 126 2.42 13.54 18.92
CA THR A 126 1.32 12.57 18.97
C THR A 126 1.83 11.18 18.56
N ALA A 127 1.54 10.17 19.38
CA ALA A 127 1.89 8.79 19.06
C ALA A 127 0.85 7.78 19.58
N LEU A 128 0.90 6.54 19.07
CA LEU A 128 0.07 5.44 19.59
C LEU A 128 0.56 4.96 20.96
N ARG A 129 1.88 5.02 21.19
CA ARG A 129 2.52 4.59 22.43
C ARG A 129 3.81 5.37 22.60
N PHE A 130 4.06 5.81 23.83
CA PHE A 130 5.34 6.34 24.28
C PHE A 130 6.02 5.31 25.17
N THR A 131 7.36 5.28 25.14
CA THR A 131 8.11 4.66 26.24
C THR A 131 8.16 5.66 27.40
N GLU A 132 8.19 5.18 28.63
CA GLU A 132 8.24 6.04 29.83
C GLU A 132 9.45 6.98 29.79
N THR A 133 10.61 6.45 29.38
CA THR A 133 11.83 7.22 29.20
C THR A 133 11.71 8.31 28.13
N ALA A 134 10.95 8.08 27.07
CA ALA A 134 10.73 9.09 26.03
C ALA A 134 9.74 10.15 26.50
N ARG A 135 8.68 9.75 27.20
CA ARG A 135 7.70 10.65 27.80
C ARG A 135 8.37 11.61 28.79
N ALA A 136 9.12 11.08 29.75
CA ALA A 136 9.84 11.88 30.74
C ALA A 136 10.83 12.86 30.11
N ARG A 137 11.51 12.47 29.02
CA ARG A 137 12.42 13.38 28.29
C ARG A 137 11.70 14.51 27.56
N ILE A 138 10.53 14.23 26.99
CA ILE A 138 9.72 15.24 26.30
C ILE A 138 9.17 16.24 27.33
N GLU A 139 8.58 15.75 28.42
CA GLU A 139 8.00 16.58 29.48
C GLU A 139 9.08 17.42 30.19
N LYS A 140 10.25 16.84 30.47
CA LYS A 140 11.39 17.57 31.04
C LYS A 140 11.88 18.70 30.13
N ALA A 141 11.71 18.57 28.82
CA ALA A 141 12.05 19.59 27.84
C ALA A 141 10.91 20.62 27.60
N GLY A 142 9.82 20.57 28.38
CA GLY A 142 8.65 21.44 28.22
C GLY A 142 7.76 21.06 27.03
N GLY A 143 7.95 19.87 26.44
CA GLY A 143 7.11 19.36 25.37
C GLY A 143 5.86 18.64 25.89
N GLU A 144 4.95 18.32 24.97
CA GLU A 144 3.66 17.70 25.27
C GLU A 144 3.50 16.35 24.56
N CYS A 145 3.18 15.31 25.33
CA CYS A 145 2.86 13.98 24.80
C CYS A 145 1.35 13.84 24.59
N LEU A 146 0.92 13.78 23.34
CA LEU A 146 -0.49 13.68 22.94
C LEU A 146 -0.88 12.28 22.48
N THR A 147 -2.13 11.93 22.73
CA THR A 147 -2.80 10.77 22.13
C THR A 147 -3.52 11.17 20.82
N PHE A 148 -3.89 10.18 20.01
CA PHE A 148 -4.51 10.42 18.71
C PHE A 148 -5.96 10.94 18.81
N ASP A 149 -6.68 10.60 19.87
CA ASP A 149 -7.99 11.18 20.20
C ASP A 149 -7.86 12.68 20.56
N GLN A 150 -6.89 13.06 21.39
CA GLN A 150 -6.59 14.47 21.68
C GLN A 150 -6.19 15.25 20.43
N LEU A 151 -5.39 14.65 19.54
CA LEU A 151 -5.05 15.27 18.25
C LEU A 151 -6.29 15.50 17.39
N ALA A 152 -7.23 14.54 17.36
CA ALA A 152 -8.46 14.68 16.59
C ALA A 152 -9.35 15.82 17.10
N LEU A 153 -9.37 16.08 18.42
CA LEU A 153 -10.07 17.22 19.01
C LEU A 153 -9.40 18.56 18.63
N ARG A 154 -8.07 18.62 18.66
CA ARG A 154 -7.32 19.87 18.37
C ARG A 154 -7.25 20.21 16.89
N ALA A 155 -7.06 19.21 16.04
CA ALA A 155 -6.80 19.38 14.62
C ALA A 155 -7.54 18.32 13.78
N PRO A 156 -8.88 18.38 13.68
CA PRO A 156 -9.69 17.38 12.96
C PRO A 156 -9.36 17.31 11.46
N LEU A 157 -8.81 18.37 10.88
CA LEU A 157 -8.37 18.40 9.48
C LEU A 157 -6.89 18.03 9.29
N GLY A 158 -6.10 18.00 10.36
CA GLY A 158 -4.63 17.79 10.31
C GLY A 158 -3.81 19.04 9.98
N GLN A 159 -4.34 20.24 10.23
CA GLN A 159 -3.62 21.50 10.00
C GLN A 159 -2.37 21.60 10.88
N ASN A 160 -1.26 22.12 10.33
CA ASN A 160 0.03 22.28 11.03
C ASN A 160 0.60 20.99 11.64
N THR A 161 0.31 19.84 11.03
CA THR A 161 0.83 18.54 11.48
C THR A 161 1.71 17.88 10.44
N VAL A 162 2.70 17.12 10.90
CA VAL A 162 3.63 16.37 10.04
C VAL A 162 3.58 14.88 10.39
N LEU A 163 3.27 14.04 9.40
CA LEU A 163 3.19 12.59 9.59
C LEU A 163 4.55 11.91 9.42
N LEU A 164 5.26 11.69 10.52
CA LEU A 164 6.52 10.97 10.52
C LEU A 164 6.33 9.43 10.54
N ARG A 165 7.33 8.69 10.08
CA ARG A 165 7.38 7.23 10.14
C ARG A 165 8.80 6.76 10.45
N GLY A 166 8.94 5.76 11.31
CA GLY A 166 10.22 5.12 11.58
C GLY A 166 10.77 4.34 10.36
N PRO A 167 12.08 4.02 10.37
CA PRO A 167 12.72 3.27 9.28
C PRO A 167 12.26 1.81 9.27
N LYS A 168 11.49 1.41 8.25
CA LYS A 168 10.95 0.04 8.11
C LYS A 168 12.02 -0.99 7.74
N ASN A 169 12.99 -0.58 6.92
CA ASN A 169 13.97 -1.47 6.29
C ASN A 169 15.24 -1.67 7.13
N ALA A 170 15.38 -0.98 8.26
CA ALA A 170 16.53 -1.11 9.15
C ALA A 170 16.53 -2.40 10.00
N ARG A 171 15.47 -3.23 9.90
CA ARG A 171 15.33 -4.47 10.66
C ARG A 171 16.24 -5.58 10.13
N GLU A 172 16.70 -6.46 11.03
CA GLU A 172 17.61 -7.56 10.68
C GLU A 172 17.03 -8.48 9.60
N ALA A 173 15.74 -8.80 9.66
CA ALA A 173 15.07 -9.63 8.66
C ALA A 173 15.23 -9.11 7.22
N VAL A 174 15.28 -7.79 7.02
CA VAL A 174 15.41 -7.20 5.67
C VAL A 174 16.80 -7.41 5.08
N LYS A 175 17.83 -7.57 5.92
CA LYS A 175 19.19 -7.87 5.45
C LYS A 175 19.29 -9.23 4.77
N HIS A 176 18.35 -10.14 5.07
CA HIS A 176 18.28 -11.47 4.47
C HIS A 176 17.38 -11.53 3.22
N PHE A 177 16.77 -10.42 2.84
CA PHE A 177 15.89 -10.35 1.66
C PHE A 177 16.67 -9.83 0.45
N GLY A 178 16.15 -10.08 -0.74
CA GLY A 178 16.74 -9.66 -2.01
C GLY A 178 17.39 -10.84 -2.75
N PRO A 179 18.32 -10.56 -3.67
CA PRO A 179 19.05 -11.60 -4.40
C PRO A 179 19.73 -12.58 -3.45
N ALA A 180 19.81 -13.86 -3.81
CA ALA A 180 20.39 -14.87 -2.94
C ALA A 180 21.86 -14.54 -2.56
N PRO A 181 22.31 -14.92 -1.35
CA PRO A 181 23.70 -14.73 -0.96
C PRO A 181 24.62 -15.58 -1.86
N GLY A 182 25.56 -14.94 -2.56
CA GLY A 182 26.40 -15.63 -3.55
C GLY A 182 25.95 -15.49 -5.00
N VAL A 183 25.00 -14.58 -5.29
CA VAL A 183 24.78 -14.02 -6.64
C VAL A 183 25.62 -12.74 -6.77
N PRO A 184 26.26 -12.46 -7.93
CA PRO A 184 27.03 -11.23 -8.13
C PRO A 184 26.22 -9.98 -7.76
N HIS A 185 26.90 -9.00 -7.13
CA HIS A 185 26.27 -7.76 -6.63
C HIS A 185 25.20 -7.94 -5.53
N SER A 186 25.11 -9.13 -4.93
CA SER A 186 24.24 -9.36 -3.77
C SER A 186 24.91 -8.90 -2.48
N HIS A 187 24.24 -8.02 -1.73
CA HIS A 187 24.61 -7.65 -0.36
C HIS A 187 23.78 -8.38 0.70
N THR A 188 23.04 -9.41 0.29
CA THR A 188 22.16 -10.17 1.17
C THR A 188 22.95 -10.97 2.19
N LYS A 189 22.60 -10.79 3.47
CA LYS A 189 23.22 -11.51 4.58
C LYS A 189 22.82 -12.99 4.53
N PRO A 190 23.77 -13.94 4.55
CA PRO A 190 23.44 -15.37 4.64
C PRO A 190 22.86 -15.73 6.01
N TYR A 191 22.02 -16.78 6.05
CA TYR A 191 21.54 -17.38 7.29
C TYR A 191 22.59 -18.33 7.84
N VAL A 192 23.34 -17.87 8.85
CA VAL A 192 24.45 -18.62 9.43
C VAL A 192 24.22 -18.79 10.93
N ARG A 193 24.53 -19.98 11.47
CA ARG A 193 24.35 -20.30 12.90
C ARG A 193 25.13 -19.36 13.82
N SER A 194 26.36 -19.03 13.45
CA SER A 194 27.23 -18.14 14.21
C SER A 194 28.16 -17.36 13.27
N LYS A 195 28.76 -16.29 13.81
CA LYS A 195 29.77 -15.51 13.09
C LYS A 195 31.16 -16.06 13.41
N GLY A 196 32.01 -16.21 12.41
CA GLY A 196 33.41 -16.59 12.64
C GLY A 196 34.12 -17.02 11.37
N ARG A 197 35.44 -17.28 11.48
CA ARG A 197 36.27 -17.75 10.35
C ARG A 197 35.75 -19.08 9.77
N LYS A 198 35.24 -19.96 10.63
CA LYS A 198 34.76 -21.31 10.28
C LYS A 198 33.35 -21.33 9.65
N PHE A 199 32.65 -20.21 9.57
CA PHE A 199 31.24 -20.16 9.15
C PHE A 199 31.07 -19.31 7.89
N GLU A 200 30.92 -19.96 6.73
CA GLU A 200 30.64 -19.33 5.42
C GLU A 200 31.58 -18.16 5.01
N ARG A 201 32.89 -18.30 5.25
CA ARG A 201 33.91 -17.29 4.87
C ARG A 201 35.00 -17.81 3.93
N ALA A 202 34.88 -19.04 3.42
CA ALA A 202 35.88 -19.70 2.59
C ALA A 202 35.58 -19.53 1.08
N ARG A 203 35.22 -20.62 0.38
CA ARG A 203 34.89 -20.61 -1.05
C ARG A 203 33.68 -19.73 -1.34
N GLY A 204 33.70 -18.96 -2.42
CA GLY A 204 32.62 -18.06 -2.82
C GLY A 204 32.57 -16.72 -2.08
N ARG A 205 33.57 -16.43 -1.22
CA ARG A 205 33.71 -15.14 -0.49
C ARG A 205 35.07 -14.48 -0.65
N ARG A 206 36.07 -15.21 -1.18
CA ARG A 206 37.45 -14.75 -1.30
C ARG A 206 38.05 -15.26 -2.61
N ASN A 207 38.87 -14.43 -3.26
CA ASN A 207 39.55 -14.79 -4.51
C ASN A 207 40.48 -16.00 -4.32
N SER A 208 41.13 -16.12 -3.15
CA SER A 208 42.08 -17.20 -2.86
C SER A 208 41.47 -18.59 -2.63
N ARG A 209 40.14 -18.73 -2.66
CA ARG A 209 39.44 -20.01 -2.44
C ARG A 209 38.47 -20.30 -3.59
N GLY A 210 39.01 -20.41 -4.80
CA GLY A 210 38.28 -20.79 -6.02
C GLY A 210 37.66 -19.61 -6.76
N PHE A 211 36.67 -18.94 -6.14
CA PHE A 211 36.03 -17.76 -6.73
C PHE A 211 35.46 -16.84 -5.65
N ARG A 212 35.24 -15.57 -5.99
CA ARG A 212 34.55 -14.58 -5.16
C ARG A 212 33.31 -14.10 -5.87
N VAL A 213 32.20 -14.10 -5.13
CA VAL A 213 30.94 -13.49 -5.54
C VAL A 213 30.71 -12.20 -4.78
#